data_AF-H8GS56-F1
#
_entry.id   AF-H8GS56-F1
#
_cell.length_a   1.000
_cell.length_b   1.000
_cell.length_c   1.000
_cell.angle_alpha   90.00
_cell.angle_beta   90.00
_cell.angle_gamma   90.00
#
_symmetry.space_group_name_H-M   'P 1'
#
loop_
_entity.id
_entity.type
_entity.pdbx_description
1 polymer ?
#
loop_
_entity_poly.entity_id
_entity_poly.type
_entity_poly.pdbx_seq_one_letter_code
_entity_poly.pdbx_strand_id
1 'polypeptide(L)'
;MMRDLGLSETPEAAHALLLRLGLWSEARTPYADRLRAATTPSTLPVPPFPAEDRLDLTHLEAFAIDDEGNRDPDDAVCTETLEGGLTRLWVHVADVAALVPPDSPLDLEARSRGATLYLPDQTIGMLPDALVEQAGLGLAPTSPALSISLDLDAEGNAEAVDVVLTTVRVTRLTYGEAQRRLEGGDPAFVALAELARASQALREAEGALTIDLPEVRVKADEAGAQVTPLPKPPMRFVVQECMTLAGWGAAIFADDNGIPLPFATQDPPRTTVRGDGLGAQWARRRTLSRTRFQPSPGPHSGMGLDVYVQATSPMRRYLDLVVHQQLRAFLTGGEPVGGKVLASHIAQAVLNADGTRQAERLSRRHHTLRFVAAQPEREWEAVVVDRRGPQATLLIPDLAYDLPLTSSAPVGSVIKLRLSDVNLPALGVRAKL
;
A
#
# COMPACT_ATOMS: atom_id res chain seq x y z
N MET A 1 -35.28 -16.31 16.93
CA MET A 1 -35.40 -16.50 15.46
C MET A 1 -34.48 -17.60 14.93
N MET A 2 -33.14 -17.44 14.89
CA MET A 2 -32.24 -18.47 14.32
C MET A 2 -32.43 -19.85 14.97
N ARG A 3 -32.46 -19.89 16.31
CA ARG A 3 -32.74 -21.09 17.12
C ARG A 3 -34.10 -21.70 16.80
N ASP A 4 -35.13 -20.87 16.66
CA ASP A 4 -36.51 -21.33 16.36
C ASP A 4 -36.61 -21.95 14.96
N LEU A 5 -35.74 -21.53 14.03
CA LEU A 5 -35.62 -22.10 12.69
C LEU A 5 -34.67 -23.32 12.63
N GLY A 6 -34.12 -23.77 13.76
CA GLY A 6 -33.15 -24.88 13.80
C GLY A 6 -31.82 -24.57 13.11
N LEU A 7 -31.48 -23.28 12.94
CA LEU A 7 -30.22 -22.84 12.32
C LEU A 7 -29.18 -22.50 13.38
N SER A 8 -27.90 -22.69 13.04
CA SER A 8 -26.78 -22.29 13.91
C SER A 8 -26.80 -20.80 14.22
N GLU A 9 -26.55 -20.41 15.47
CA GLU A 9 -26.51 -19.02 15.92
C GLU A 9 -25.16 -18.36 15.60
N THR A 10 -24.79 -18.31 14.31
CA THR A 10 -23.54 -17.69 13.85
C THR A 10 -23.79 -16.54 12.86
N PRO A 11 -22.87 -15.56 12.75
CA PRO A 11 -22.97 -14.50 11.75
C PRO A 11 -23.09 -15.01 10.31
N GLU A 12 -22.43 -16.13 9.96
CA GLU A 12 -22.48 -16.76 8.64
C GLU A 12 -23.84 -17.38 8.37
N ALA A 13 -24.43 -18.07 9.35
CA ALA A 13 -25.76 -18.65 9.21
C ALA A 13 -26.85 -17.56 9.09
N ALA A 14 -26.71 -16.47 9.86
CA ALA A 14 -27.57 -15.29 9.73
C ALA A 14 -27.43 -14.66 8.34
N HIS A 15 -26.21 -14.46 7.85
CA HIS A 15 -25.96 -13.95 6.50
C HIS A 15 -26.59 -14.84 5.42
N ALA A 16 -26.41 -16.16 5.50
CA ALA A 16 -27.03 -17.11 4.58
C ALA A 16 -28.57 -17.05 4.62
N LEU A 17 -29.16 -16.89 5.80
CA LEU A 17 -30.61 -16.71 5.92
C LEU A 17 -31.08 -15.40 5.28
N LEU A 18 -30.38 -14.28 5.53
CA LEU A 18 -30.73 -12.97 4.96
C LEU A 18 -30.69 -12.96 3.43
N LEU A 19 -29.70 -13.63 2.82
CA LEU A 19 -29.63 -13.81 1.37
C LEU A 19 -30.80 -14.66 0.86
N ARG A 20 -31.08 -15.82 1.48
CA ARG A 20 -32.19 -16.71 1.09
C ARG A 20 -33.56 -16.06 1.18
N LEU A 21 -33.76 -15.18 2.15
CA LEU A 21 -35.01 -14.44 2.34
C LEU A 21 -35.12 -13.20 1.43
N GLY A 22 -34.08 -12.89 0.64
CA GLY A 22 -34.05 -11.69 -0.21
C GLY A 22 -33.99 -10.36 0.57
N LEU A 23 -33.68 -10.41 1.86
CA LEU A 23 -33.56 -9.21 2.70
C LEU A 23 -32.23 -8.50 2.46
N TRP A 24 -31.19 -9.25 2.11
CA TRP A 24 -29.90 -8.74 1.67
C TRP A 24 -29.64 -9.16 0.23
N SER A 25 -29.06 -8.27 -0.56
CA SER A 25 -28.46 -8.64 -1.85
C SER A 25 -27.07 -9.25 -1.63
N GLU A 26 -26.60 -10.02 -2.61
CA GLU A 26 -25.23 -10.54 -2.61
C GLU A 26 -24.18 -9.44 -2.67
N ALA A 27 -24.53 -8.18 -2.96
CA ALA A 27 -23.57 -7.09 -2.97
C ALA A 27 -23.14 -6.62 -1.58
N ARG A 28 -23.94 -6.90 -0.53
CA ARG A 28 -23.68 -6.39 0.81
C ARG A 28 -22.58 -7.20 1.52
N THR A 29 -21.56 -6.49 2.01
CA THR A 29 -20.47 -7.09 2.80
C THR A 29 -20.63 -6.78 4.30
N PRO A 30 -20.58 -7.78 5.20
CA PRO A 30 -20.72 -7.55 6.65
C PRO A 30 -19.37 -7.39 7.38
N TYR A 31 -18.24 -7.41 6.67
CA TYR A 31 -16.93 -7.63 7.31
C TYR A 31 -16.40 -6.42 8.06
N ALA A 32 -16.65 -5.21 7.56
CA ALA A 32 -16.30 -3.97 8.26
C ALA A 32 -17.01 -3.88 9.61
N ASP A 33 -18.33 -4.12 9.65
CA ASP A 33 -19.11 -4.14 10.89
C ASP A 33 -18.61 -5.20 11.88
N ARG A 34 -18.35 -6.43 11.39
CA ARG A 34 -17.86 -7.55 12.22
C ARG A 34 -16.51 -7.25 12.88
N LEU A 35 -15.64 -6.52 12.17
CA LEU A 35 -14.32 -6.13 12.64
C LEU A 35 -14.29 -4.74 13.30
N ARG A 36 -15.46 -4.09 13.41
CA ARG A 36 -15.62 -2.75 13.97
C ARG A 36 -14.74 -1.70 13.26
N ALA A 37 -14.50 -1.89 11.97
CA ALA A 37 -13.86 -0.87 11.14
C ALA A 37 -14.86 0.27 10.90
N ALA A 38 -14.38 1.51 10.87
CA ALA A 38 -15.22 2.67 10.57
C ALA A 38 -15.79 2.54 9.15
N THR A 39 -17.11 2.67 9.02
CA THR A 39 -17.83 2.56 7.73
C THR A 39 -18.39 3.89 7.25
N THR A 40 -18.18 4.97 8.01
CA THR A 40 -18.63 6.32 7.69
C THR A 40 -17.45 7.25 7.47
N PRO A 41 -17.46 8.10 6.42
CA PRO A 41 -16.46 9.16 6.24
C PRO A 41 -16.37 10.06 7.48
N SER A 42 -15.17 10.58 7.76
CA SER A 42 -15.01 11.58 8.81
C SER A 42 -15.54 12.92 8.34
N THR A 43 -16.35 13.58 9.16
CA THR A 43 -16.92 14.91 8.88
C THR A 43 -16.26 16.00 9.74
N LEU A 44 -15.08 15.71 10.30
CA LEU A 44 -14.36 16.68 11.12
C LEU A 44 -13.93 17.89 10.26
N PRO A 45 -13.98 19.11 10.82
CA PRO A 45 -13.55 20.30 10.10
C PRO A 45 -12.05 20.23 9.78
N VAL A 46 -11.70 20.63 8.56
CA VAL A 46 -10.31 20.67 8.08
C VAL A 46 -9.81 22.11 8.15
N PRO A 47 -8.68 22.38 8.82
CA PRO A 47 -8.10 23.72 8.86
C PRO A 47 -7.49 24.10 7.50
N PRO A 48 -7.34 25.39 7.19
CA PRO A 48 -6.51 25.83 6.07
C PRO A 48 -5.03 25.52 6.36
N PHE A 49 -4.21 25.44 5.30
CA PHE A 49 -2.76 25.37 5.47
C PHE A 49 -2.23 26.62 6.21
N PRO A 50 -1.29 26.45 7.15
CA PRO A 50 -0.63 27.57 7.80
C PRO A 50 0.21 28.37 6.79
N ALA A 51 0.34 29.68 7.03
CA ALA A 51 1.24 30.54 6.27
C ALA A 51 2.67 30.33 6.79
N GLU A 52 3.50 29.67 5.98
CA GLU A 52 4.85 29.27 6.33
C GLU A 52 5.77 29.40 5.10
N ASP A 53 7.05 29.64 5.33
CA ASP A 53 8.05 29.65 4.28
C ASP A 53 8.25 28.24 3.72
N ARG A 54 8.29 28.15 2.39
CA ARG A 54 8.45 26.90 1.64
C ARG A 54 9.44 27.12 0.52
N LEU A 55 10.28 26.13 0.25
CA LEU A 55 11.14 26.12 -0.92
C LEU A 55 10.25 26.03 -2.18
N ASP A 56 10.36 27.03 -3.06
CA ASP A 56 9.61 27.06 -4.32
C ASP A 56 10.28 26.17 -5.37
N LEU A 57 9.63 25.04 -5.65
CA LEU A 57 10.04 24.07 -6.67
C LEU A 57 9.05 24.05 -7.84
N THR A 58 8.20 25.07 -8.00
CA THR A 58 7.19 25.10 -9.07
C THR A 58 7.77 25.24 -10.48
N HIS A 59 9.06 25.59 -10.58
CA HIS A 59 9.82 25.59 -11.83
C HIS A 59 10.15 24.18 -12.32
N LEU A 60 10.22 23.20 -11.42
CA LEU A 60 10.35 21.78 -11.74
C LEU A 60 8.97 21.20 -12.04
N GLU A 61 8.89 20.31 -13.03
CA GLU A 61 7.70 19.51 -13.25
C GLU A 61 7.83 18.20 -12.47
N ALA A 62 6.97 18.00 -11.47
CA ALA A 62 6.87 16.76 -10.73
C ALA A 62 5.68 15.92 -11.20
N PHE A 63 5.79 14.60 -11.03
CA PHE A 63 4.79 13.65 -11.53
C PHE A 63 4.22 12.80 -10.41
N ALA A 64 2.91 12.89 -10.18
CA ALA A 64 2.17 11.93 -9.37
C ALA A 64 1.74 10.77 -10.29
N ILE A 65 2.34 9.59 -10.11
CA ILE A 65 2.19 8.46 -11.02
C ILE A 65 1.50 7.30 -10.29
N ASP A 66 0.26 7.06 -10.64
CA ASP A 66 -0.64 6.18 -9.89
C ASP A 66 -1.32 5.10 -10.74
N ASP A 67 -2.02 4.20 -10.05
CA ASP A 67 -2.99 3.30 -10.65
C ASP A 67 -4.12 4.07 -11.35
N GLU A 68 -4.59 3.53 -12.48
CA GLU A 68 -5.75 4.06 -13.18
C GLU A 68 -6.98 4.12 -12.26
N GLY A 69 -7.58 5.30 -12.16
CA GLY A 69 -8.72 5.56 -11.28
C GLY A 69 -8.35 5.97 -9.85
N ASN A 70 -7.06 6.14 -9.51
CA ASN A 70 -6.64 6.82 -8.28
C ASN A 70 -7.18 8.26 -8.26
N ARG A 71 -7.67 8.70 -7.09
CA ARG A 71 -8.22 10.04 -6.87
C ARG A 71 -7.42 10.90 -5.91
N ASP A 72 -6.51 10.29 -5.14
CA ASP A 72 -5.94 10.83 -3.91
C ASP A 72 -4.40 10.66 -3.94
N PRO A 73 -3.69 11.43 -4.77
CA PRO A 73 -2.24 11.30 -4.93
C PRO A 73 -1.49 11.77 -3.67
N ASP A 74 -0.87 10.82 -2.97
CA ASP A 74 -0.01 11.06 -1.80
C ASP A 74 1.38 11.56 -2.18
N ASP A 75 1.90 11.13 -3.33
CA ASP A 75 3.29 11.34 -3.71
C ASP A 75 3.46 11.87 -5.14
N ALA A 76 4.59 12.54 -5.38
CA ALA A 76 5.05 12.96 -6.69
C ALA A 76 6.58 12.92 -6.75
N VAL A 77 7.12 12.63 -7.93
CA VAL A 77 8.57 12.48 -8.14
C VAL A 77 9.08 13.39 -9.25
N CYS A 78 10.30 13.90 -9.09
CA CYS A 78 11.09 14.51 -10.15
C CYS A 78 12.58 14.35 -9.87
N THR A 79 13.41 14.77 -10.84
CA THR A 79 14.86 14.75 -10.71
C THR A 79 15.46 16.07 -11.16
N GLU A 80 16.59 16.44 -10.57
CA GLU A 80 17.45 17.53 -11.03
C GLU A 80 18.87 17.03 -11.25
N THR A 81 19.50 17.42 -12.35
CA THR A 81 20.94 17.15 -12.54
C THR A 81 21.75 18.17 -11.76
N LEU A 82 22.69 17.69 -10.95
CA LEU A 82 23.61 18.51 -10.18
C LEU A 82 25.01 18.52 -10.81
N GLU A 83 25.90 19.35 -10.28
CA GLU A 83 27.31 19.33 -10.65
C GLU A 83 27.97 17.99 -10.24
N GLY A 84 29.09 17.63 -10.88
CA GLY A 84 29.84 16.42 -10.53
C GLY A 84 29.23 15.10 -11.01
N GLY A 85 28.11 15.14 -11.74
CA GLY A 85 27.43 13.94 -12.25
C GLY A 85 26.39 13.36 -11.29
N LEU A 86 26.10 14.06 -10.19
CA LEU A 86 25.05 13.70 -9.26
C LEU A 86 23.66 14.01 -9.84
N THR A 87 22.69 13.21 -9.43
CA THR A 87 21.27 13.44 -9.71
C THR A 87 20.52 13.55 -8.40
N ARG A 88 19.87 14.70 -8.17
CA ARG A 88 18.95 14.88 -7.05
C ARG A 88 17.62 14.23 -7.39
N LEU A 89 17.25 13.19 -6.67
CA LEU A 89 15.88 12.67 -6.66
C LEU A 89 15.07 13.51 -5.67
N TRP A 90 13.93 14.03 -6.12
CA TRP A 90 12.91 14.57 -5.24
C TRP A 90 11.74 13.61 -5.13
N VAL A 91 11.34 13.33 -3.89
CA VAL A 91 10.05 12.72 -3.58
C VAL A 91 9.25 13.69 -2.74
N HIS A 92 8.22 14.25 -3.36
CA HIS A 92 7.27 15.15 -2.72
C HIS A 92 6.11 14.34 -2.18
N VAL A 93 5.71 14.62 -0.94
CA VAL A 93 4.60 13.93 -0.30
C VAL A 93 3.61 14.96 0.23
N ALA A 94 2.31 14.66 0.11
CA ALA A 94 1.22 15.49 0.60
C ALA A 94 1.49 15.92 2.06
N ASP A 95 1.44 17.23 2.33
CA ASP A 95 1.83 17.82 3.61
C ASP A 95 0.73 17.72 4.67
N VAL A 96 0.26 16.51 4.92
CA VAL A 96 -0.91 16.22 5.77
C VAL A 96 -0.69 16.67 7.21
N ALA A 97 0.52 16.52 7.73
CA ALA A 97 0.83 16.90 9.11
C ALA A 97 0.76 18.42 9.35
N ALA A 98 0.76 19.26 8.31
CA ALA A 98 0.44 20.68 8.45
C ALA A 98 -1.02 20.92 8.84
N LEU A 99 -1.92 19.99 8.50
CA LEU A 99 -3.36 20.07 8.74
C LEU A 99 -3.80 19.19 9.93
N VAL A 100 -2.99 18.18 10.27
CA VAL A 100 -3.31 17.17 11.30
C VAL A 100 -2.22 17.15 12.37
N PRO A 101 -2.16 18.17 13.25
CA PRO A 101 -1.20 18.19 14.34
C PRO A 101 -1.47 17.07 15.34
N PRO A 102 -0.43 16.58 16.06
CA PRO A 102 -0.58 15.54 17.08
C PRO A 102 -1.69 15.86 18.09
N ASP A 103 -2.47 14.84 18.45
CA ASP A 103 -3.58 14.90 19.43
C ASP A 103 -4.73 15.85 19.06
N SER A 104 -4.76 16.40 17.84
CA SER A 104 -5.93 17.07 17.28
C SER A 104 -7.10 16.09 17.07
N PRO A 105 -8.35 16.58 16.94
CA PRO A 105 -9.47 15.72 16.60
C PRO A 105 -9.24 14.88 15.33
N LEU A 106 -8.59 15.45 14.32
CA LEU A 106 -8.23 14.75 13.08
C LEU A 106 -7.20 13.64 13.34
N ASP A 107 -6.18 13.90 14.15
CA ASP A 107 -5.16 12.91 14.51
C ASP A 107 -5.76 11.74 15.31
N LEU A 108 -6.60 12.04 16.30
CA LEU A 108 -7.27 11.02 17.11
C LEU A 108 -8.19 10.14 16.27
N GLU A 109 -8.96 10.73 15.36
CA GLU A 109 -9.79 9.99 14.42
C GLU A 109 -8.96 9.12 13.47
N ALA A 110 -7.90 9.68 12.88
CA ALA A 110 -6.97 8.95 12.01
C ALA A 110 -6.31 7.77 12.74
N ARG A 111 -5.88 7.98 13.99
CA ARG A 111 -5.31 6.95 14.88
C ARG A 111 -6.32 5.85 15.19
N SER A 112 -7.59 6.21 15.37
CA SER A 112 -8.68 5.26 15.62
C SER A 112 -8.99 4.37 14.41
N ARG A 113 -8.76 4.86 13.18
CA ARG A 113 -8.95 4.11 11.92
C ARG A 113 -7.69 3.33 11.52
N GLY A 114 -6.51 3.88 11.78
CA GLY A 114 -5.19 3.33 11.46
C GLY A 114 -4.80 3.36 9.98
N ALA A 115 -5.77 3.22 9.07
CA ALA A 115 -5.59 3.31 7.62
C ALA A 115 -6.92 3.67 6.93
N THR A 116 -6.85 4.08 5.66
CA THR A 116 -8.02 4.18 4.79
C THR A 116 -8.55 2.79 4.47
N LEU A 117 -9.88 2.62 4.46
CA LEU A 117 -10.56 1.36 4.13
C LEU A 117 -10.98 1.37 2.66
N TYR A 118 -10.27 0.60 1.82
CA TYR A 118 -10.59 0.48 0.39
C TYR A 118 -11.48 -0.74 0.12
N LEU A 119 -12.80 -0.55 0.16
CA LEU A 119 -13.75 -1.59 -0.23
C LEU A 119 -13.92 -1.60 -1.77
N PRO A 120 -14.32 -2.73 -2.38
CA PRO A 120 -14.60 -2.77 -3.80
C PRO A 120 -15.69 -1.79 -4.27
N ASP A 121 -16.66 -1.50 -3.41
CA ASP A 121 -17.82 -0.64 -3.66
C ASP A 121 -17.64 0.82 -3.23
N GLN A 122 -16.72 1.10 -2.30
CA GLN A 122 -16.51 2.44 -1.77
C GLN A 122 -15.16 2.58 -1.05
N THR A 123 -14.71 3.82 -0.87
CA THR A 123 -13.54 4.16 -0.06
C THR A 123 -14.01 4.88 1.19
N ILE A 124 -13.57 4.46 2.37
CA ILE A 124 -13.78 5.18 3.62
C ILE A 124 -12.43 5.71 4.10
N GLY A 125 -12.21 7.01 3.92
CA GLY A 125 -10.93 7.68 4.23
C GLY A 125 -10.51 7.55 5.69
N MET A 126 -9.21 7.46 5.93
CA MET A 126 -8.61 7.68 7.26
C MET A 126 -8.84 9.12 7.73
N LEU A 127 -8.86 10.05 6.79
CA LEU A 127 -9.06 11.49 6.97
C LEU A 127 -10.33 11.93 6.22
N PRO A 128 -10.88 13.12 6.51
CA PRO A 128 -12.02 13.67 5.77
C PRO A 128 -11.72 13.87 4.28
N ASP A 129 -12.72 13.69 3.42
CA ASP A 129 -12.58 13.90 1.97
C ASP A 129 -12.11 15.33 1.64
N ALA A 130 -12.61 16.33 2.39
CA ALA A 130 -12.17 17.72 2.26
C ALA A 130 -10.67 17.93 2.52
N LEU A 131 -10.05 17.10 3.37
CA LEU A 131 -8.60 17.15 3.59
C LEU A 131 -7.86 16.60 2.39
N VAL A 132 -8.33 15.48 1.85
CA VAL A 132 -7.72 14.83 0.69
C VAL A 132 -7.80 15.75 -0.53
N GLU A 133 -8.94 16.41 -0.75
CA GLU A 133 -9.10 17.41 -1.81
C GLU A 133 -8.15 18.61 -1.65
N GLN A 134 -7.89 19.03 -0.41
CA GLN A 134 -7.01 20.16 -0.11
C GLN A 134 -5.51 19.81 -0.20
N ALA A 135 -5.12 18.60 0.22
CA ALA A 135 -3.71 18.18 0.36
C ALA A 135 -3.19 17.32 -0.79
N GLY A 136 -4.07 16.68 -1.57
CA GLY A 136 -3.68 15.78 -2.66
C GLY A 136 -2.84 16.50 -3.73
N LEU A 137 -1.70 15.91 -4.08
CA LEU A 137 -0.72 16.52 -4.98
C LEU A 137 -1.25 16.60 -6.42
N GLY A 138 -1.22 17.80 -7.01
CA GLY A 138 -1.72 18.02 -8.38
C GLY A 138 -3.26 18.02 -8.50
N LEU A 139 -3.98 18.10 -7.37
CA LEU A 139 -5.41 18.47 -7.37
C LEU A 139 -5.63 19.98 -7.50
N ALA A 140 -4.61 20.77 -7.17
CA ALA A 140 -4.53 22.21 -7.38
C ALA A 140 -3.35 22.57 -8.31
N PRO A 141 -3.31 23.78 -8.91
CA PRO A 141 -2.21 24.19 -9.80
C PRO A 141 -0.82 24.10 -9.17
N THR A 142 -0.74 24.37 -7.86
CA THR A 142 0.43 24.10 -7.03
C THR A 142 -0.02 23.44 -5.73
N SER A 143 0.89 22.69 -5.10
CA SER A 143 0.60 21.95 -3.87
C SER A 143 1.70 22.17 -2.84
N PRO A 144 1.34 22.39 -1.56
CA PRO A 144 2.31 22.29 -0.47
C PRO A 144 2.70 20.81 -0.26
N ALA A 145 3.98 20.55 -0.07
CA ALA A 145 4.50 19.20 0.18
C ALA A 145 5.53 19.19 1.31
N LEU A 146 5.64 18.05 1.98
CA LEU A 146 6.83 17.66 2.73
C LEU A 146 7.68 16.81 1.77
N SER A 147 8.87 17.29 1.44
CA SER A 147 9.70 16.69 0.40
C SER A 147 10.96 16.08 1.00
N ILE A 148 11.36 14.95 0.44
CA ILE A 148 12.61 14.26 0.74
C ILE A 148 13.46 14.34 -0.53
N SER A 149 14.67 14.87 -0.43
CA SER A 149 15.65 14.86 -1.53
C SER A 149 16.81 13.95 -1.22
N LEU A 150 17.33 13.30 -2.26
CA LEU A 150 18.53 12.46 -2.20
C LEU A 150 19.44 12.83 -3.35
N ASP A 151 20.70 13.19 -3.06
CA ASP A 151 21.72 13.45 -4.07
C ASP A 151 22.47 12.17 -4.37
N LEU A 152 22.16 11.56 -5.51
CA LEU A 152 22.59 10.21 -5.87
C LEU A 152 23.68 10.24 -6.94
N ASP A 153 24.73 9.44 -6.77
CA ASP A 153 25.69 9.14 -7.83
C ASP A 153 25.12 8.12 -8.84
N ALA A 154 25.90 7.82 -9.89
CA ALA A 154 25.47 6.90 -10.95
C ALA A 154 25.36 5.44 -10.46
N GLU A 155 26.03 5.11 -9.36
CA GLU A 155 26.01 3.81 -8.70
C GLU A 155 24.87 3.68 -7.67
N GLY A 156 24.17 4.78 -7.36
CA GLY A 156 23.03 4.84 -6.44
C GLY A 156 23.39 5.15 -4.99
N ASN A 157 24.64 5.51 -4.69
CA ASN A 157 25.02 5.98 -3.35
C ASN A 157 24.49 7.40 -3.14
N ALA A 158 23.97 7.69 -1.95
CA ALA A 158 23.56 9.05 -1.62
C ALA A 158 24.69 9.82 -0.93
N GLU A 159 25.05 10.98 -1.48
CA GLU A 159 25.99 11.92 -0.87
C GLU A 159 25.31 12.86 0.13
N ALA A 160 24.02 13.14 -0.07
CA ALA A 160 23.23 13.98 0.81
C ALA A 160 21.76 13.54 0.83
N VAL A 161 21.11 13.79 1.97
CA VAL A 161 19.68 13.60 2.16
C VAL A 161 19.13 14.81 2.91
N ASP A 162 18.06 15.41 2.39
CA ASP A 162 17.38 16.51 3.06
C ASP A 162 15.88 16.24 3.18
N VAL A 163 15.25 16.81 4.21
CA VAL A 163 13.80 16.87 4.37
C VAL A 163 13.40 18.33 4.52
N VAL A 164 12.54 18.83 3.64
CA VAL A 164 12.19 20.26 3.59
C VAL A 164 10.72 20.47 3.23
N LEU A 165 10.16 21.61 3.63
CA LEU A 165 8.83 22.05 3.19
C LEU A 165 8.94 22.72 1.82
N THR A 166 8.08 22.32 0.88
CA THR A 166 8.12 22.82 -0.50
C THR A 166 6.75 23.25 -0.99
N THR A 167 6.77 24.04 -2.08
CA THR A 167 5.63 24.27 -2.96
C THR A 167 5.98 23.71 -4.33
N VAL A 168 5.15 22.81 -4.87
CA VAL A 168 5.43 22.06 -6.11
C VAL A 168 4.33 22.22 -7.15
N ARG A 169 4.70 22.06 -8.42
CA ARG A 169 3.74 21.90 -9.53
C ARG A 169 3.75 20.44 -9.96
N VAL A 170 2.59 19.78 -9.84
CA VAL A 170 2.48 18.33 -10.04
C VAL A 170 1.53 18.01 -11.20
N THR A 171 2.04 17.23 -12.15
CA THR A 171 1.27 16.64 -13.25
C THR A 171 0.88 15.21 -12.87
N ARG A 172 -0.40 14.87 -12.98
CA ARG A 172 -0.91 13.53 -12.65
C ARG A 172 -0.86 12.62 -13.88
N LEU A 173 -0.34 11.41 -13.72
CA LEU A 173 -0.24 10.39 -14.76
C LEU A 173 -0.66 9.03 -14.21
N THR A 174 -1.20 8.19 -15.08
CA THR A 174 -1.29 6.75 -14.82
C THR A 174 0.06 6.07 -15.07
N TYR A 175 0.30 4.91 -14.44
CA TYR A 175 1.47 4.08 -14.76
C TYR A 175 1.61 3.77 -16.26
N GLY A 176 0.49 3.59 -16.97
CA GLY A 176 0.50 3.35 -18.42
C GLY A 176 0.95 4.58 -19.23
N GLU A 177 0.61 5.79 -18.80
CA GLU A 177 1.07 7.03 -19.43
C GLU A 177 2.55 7.29 -19.15
N ALA A 178 2.98 7.13 -17.90
CA ALA A 178 4.39 7.24 -17.53
C ALA A 178 5.25 6.21 -18.28
N GLN A 179 4.75 4.98 -18.45
CA GLN A 179 5.44 3.95 -19.22
C GLN A 179 5.64 4.37 -20.69
N ARG A 180 4.64 5.00 -21.33
CA ARG A 180 4.78 5.53 -22.69
C ARG A 180 5.80 6.66 -22.78
N ARG A 181 5.93 7.49 -21.74
CA ARG A 181 6.95 8.55 -21.66
C ARG A 181 8.36 7.95 -21.57
N LEU A 182 8.55 6.95 -20.72
CA LEU A 182 9.80 6.20 -20.60
C LEU A 182 10.19 5.55 -21.94
N GLU A 183 9.26 4.86 -22.60
CA GLU A 183 9.50 4.22 -23.91
C GLU A 183 9.78 5.22 -25.03
N GLY A 184 9.22 6.44 -24.92
CA GLY A 184 9.49 7.56 -25.81
C GLY A 184 10.85 8.23 -25.59
N GLY A 185 11.61 7.82 -24.56
CA GLY A 185 12.91 8.41 -24.23
C GLY A 185 12.82 9.78 -23.56
N ASP A 186 11.70 10.07 -22.87
CA ASP A 186 11.57 11.31 -22.10
C ASP A 186 12.63 11.34 -20.97
N PRO A 187 13.55 12.33 -20.96
CA PRO A 187 14.71 12.35 -20.06
C PRO A 187 14.36 12.24 -18.58
N ALA A 188 13.24 12.83 -18.14
CA ALA A 188 12.83 12.78 -16.73
C ALA A 188 12.51 11.34 -16.28
N PHE A 189 11.83 10.58 -17.13
CA PHE A 189 11.44 9.20 -16.84
C PHE A 189 12.63 8.24 -16.99
N VAL A 190 13.54 8.52 -17.93
CA VAL A 190 14.79 7.77 -18.09
C VAL A 190 15.66 7.92 -16.83
N ALA A 191 15.86 9.15 -16.34
CA ALA A 191 16.64 9.41 -15.13
C ALA A 191 16.05 8.69 -13.91
N LEU A 192 14.73 8.79 -13.69
CA LEU A 192 14.04 8.05 -12.62
C LEU A 192 14.28 6.53 -12.73
N ALA A 193 14.20 5.98 -13.94
CA ALA A 193 14.39 4.55 -14.17
C ALA A 193 15.83 4.10 -13.95
N GLU A 194 16.82 4.93 -14.27
CA GLU A 194 18.25 4.65 -14.01
C GLU A 194 18.54 4.62 -12.52
N LEU A 195 18.08 5.64 -11.77
CA LEU A 195 18.22 5.69 -10.31
C LEU A 195 17.55 4.51 -9.62
N ALA A 196 16.34 4.15 -10.03
CA ALA A 196 15.62 3.00 -9.47
C ALA A 196 16.38 1.68 -9.70
N ARG A 197 16.98 1.47 -10.87
CA ARG A 197 17.77 0.25 -11.13
C ARG A 197 19.06 0.22 -10.30
N ALA A 198 19.76 1.35 -10.19
CA ALA A 198 20.97 1.44 -9.36
C ALA A 198 20.66 1.16 -7.88
N SER A 199 19.61 1.79 -7.36
CA SER A 199 19.14 1.58 -5.98
C SER A 199 18.73 0.13 -5.70
N GLN A 200 17.96 -0.49 -6.60
CA GLN A 200 17.60 -1.90 -6.47
C GLN A 200 18.85 -2.80 -6.47
N ALA A 201 19.82 -2.56 -7.35
CA ALA A 201 21.03 -3.36 -7.43
C ALA A 201 21.84 -3.32 -6.11
N LEU A 202 21.96 -2.15 -5.48
CA LEU A 202 22.59 -2.00 -4.17
C LEU A 202 21.83 -2.80 -3.10
N ARG A 203 20.50 -2.66 -3.04
CA ARG A 203 19.67 -3.36 -2.06
C ARG A 203 19.72 -4.88 -2.25
N GLU A 204 19.71 -5.36 -3.49
CA GLU A 204 19.83 -6.79 -3.80
C GLU A 204 21.22 -7.33 -3.44
N ALA A 205 22.28 -6.54 -3.57
CA ALA A 205 23.62 -6.89 -3.09
C ALA A 205 23.64 -7.08 -1.55
N GLU A 206 22.83 -6.29 -0.83
CA GLU A 206 22.59 -6.43 0.62
C GLU A 206 21.51 -7.47 0.98
N GLY A 207 21.10 -8.29 0.01
CA GLY A 207 20.20 -9.43 0.23
C GLY A 207 18.71 -9.08 0.26
N ALA A 208 18.30 -7.95 -0.31
CA ALA A 208 16.90 -7.63 -0.51
C ALA A 208 16.15 -8.73 -1.25
N LEU A 209 14.88 -8.89 -0.89
CA LEU A 209 14.03 -9.97 -1.37
C LEU A 209 12.84 -9.42 -2.13
N THR A 210 12.77 -9.74 -3.42
CA THR A 210 11.63 -9.36 -4.26
C THR A 210 10.50 -10.37 -4.12
N ILE A 211 9.27 -9.89 -3.90
CA ILE A 211 8.05 -10.71 -3.94
C ILE A 211 7.08 -10.01 -4.88
N ASP A 212 6.93 -10.56 -6.07
CA ASP A 212 6.14 -9.96 -7.14
C ASP A 212 4.96 -10.86 -7.54
N LEU A 213 4.13 -11.23 -6.56
CA LEU A 213 2.95 -12.06 -6.81
C LEU A 213 1.88 -11.29 -7.60
N PRO A 214 1.04 -11.97 -8.41
CA PRO A 214 -0.04 -11.33 -9.15
C PRO A 214 -0.97 -10.52 -8.26
N GLU A 215 -1.36 -9.34 -8.73
CA GLU A 215 -2.26 -8.43 -8.05
C GLU A 215 -3.44 -8.09 -8.95
N VAL A 216 -4.58 -7.76 -8.32
CA VAL A 216 -5.82 -7.43 -9.03
C VAL A 216 -6.49 -6.22 -8.41
N ARG A 217 -7.20 -5.47 -9.23
CA ARG A 217 -8.20 -4.49 -8.81
C ARG A 217 -9.53 -5.22 -8.65
N VAL A 218 -10.17 -5.07 -7.49
CA VAL A 218 -11.54 -5.57 -7.27
C VAL A 218 -12.44 -4.36 -7.12
N LYS A 219 -13.45 -4.25 -8.00
CA LYS A 219 -14.47 -3.21 -7.95
C LYS A 219 -15.86 -3.83 -7.87
N ALA A 220 -16.80 -3.11 -7.29
CA ALA A 220 -18.19 -3.50 -7.26
C ALA A 220 -19.09 -2.27 -7.42
N ASP A 221 -20.05 -2.36 -8.31
CA ASP A 221 -21.04 -1.31 -8.55
C ASP A 221 -22.41 -1.93 -8.87
N GLU A 222 -23.33 -1.13 -9.41
CA GLU A 222 -24.65 -1.59 -9.84
C GLU A 222 -24.59 -2.66 -10.95
N ALA A 223 -23.55 -2.66 -11.78
CA ALA A 223 -23.35 -3.65 -12.84
C ALA A 223 -22.80 -4.98 -12.31
N GLY A 224 -22.28 -5.00 -11.08
CA GLY A 224 -21.82 -6.20 -10.40
C GLY A 224 -20.39 -6.10 -9.88
N ALA A 225 -19.79 -7.24 -9.55
CA ALA A 225 -18.39 -7.30 -9.15
C ALA A 225 -17.49 -7.50 -10.37
N GLN A 226 -16.34 -6.83 -10.40
CA GLN A 226 -15.34 -6.93 -11.44
C GLN A 226 -13.96 -7.18 -10.81
N VAL A 227 -13.18 -8.07 -11.42
CA VAL A 227 -11.79 -8.34 -11.04
C VAL A 227 -10.91 -8.15 -12.27
N THR A 228 -9.97 -7.21 -12.19
CA THR A 228 -9.08 -6.85 -13.28
C THR A 228 -7.63 -7.04 -12.84
N PRO A 229 -6.83 -7.87 -13.53
CA PRO A 229 -5.40 -7.98 -13.26
C PRO A 229 -4.71 -6.62 -13.35
N LEU A 230 -3.85 -6.30 -12.37
CA LEU A 230 -3.07 -5.08 -12.40
C LEU A 230 -1.85 -5.26 -13.29
N PRO A 231 -1.66 -4.42 -14.33
CA PRO A 231 -0.43 -4.45 -15.11
C PRO A 231 0.73 -3.96 -14.24
N LYS A 232 1.91 -4.54 -14.50
CA LYS A 232 3.17 -4.21 -13.84
C LYS A 232 4.17 -3.64 -14.85
N PRO A 233 3.88 -2.45 -15.45
CA PRO A 233 4.86 -1.81 -16.31
C PRO A 233 6.10 -1.43 -15.49
N PRO A 234 7.30 -1.37 -16.10
CA PRO A 234 8.53 -0.93 -15.44
C PRO A 234 8.37 0.34 -14.58
N MET A 235 7.59 1.32 -15.05
CA MET A 235 7.35 2.55 -14.28
C MET A 235 6.66 2.33 -12.91
N ARG A 236 5.92 1.23 -12.71
CA ARG A 236 5.40 0.88 -11.38
C ARG A 236 6.53 0.55 -10.41
N PHE A 237 7.48 -0.26 -10.86
CA PHE A 237 8.67 -0.59 -10.09
C PHE A 237 9.52 0.67 -9.82
N VAL A 238 9.71 1.53 -10.84
CA VAL A 238 10.48 2.78 -10.69
C VAL A 238 9.90 3.66 -9.58
N VAL A 239 8.58 3.90 -9.58
CA VAL A 239 7.93 4.70 -8.55
C VAL A 239 8.02 4.02 -7.18
N GLN A 240 7.82 2.70 -7.11
CA GLN A 240 8.00 1.93 -5.87
C GLN A 240 9.42 2.10 -5.29
N GLU A 241 10.44 2.11 -6.14
CA GLU A 241 11.82 2.30 -5.71
C GLU A 241 12.09 3.73 -5.25
N CYS A 242 11.53 4.75 -5.92
CA CYS A 242 11.55 6.13 -5.43
C CYS A 242 10.92 6.24 -4.03
N MET A 243 9.79 5.55 -3.78
CA MET A 243 9.18 5.52 -2.45
C MET A 243 10.05 4.81 -1.41
N THR A 244 10.82 3.81 -1.83
CA THR A 244 11.79 3.12 -0.98
C THR A 244 12.94 4.04 -0.61
N LEU A 245 13.51 4.75 -1.59
CA LEU A 245 14.55 5.76 -1.38
C LEU A 245 14.07 6.90 -0.48
N ALA A 246 12.85 7.40 -0.68
CA ALA A 246 12.27 8.43 0.21
C ALA A 246 12.13 7.92 1.65
N GLY A 247 11.62 6.70 1.83
CA GLY A 247 11.49 6.10 3.15
C GLY A 247 12.85 5.80 3.81
N TRP A 248 13.87 5.45 3.03
CA TRP A 248 15.25 5.32 3.52
C TRP A 248 15.84 6.67 3.91
N GLY A 249 15.74 7.68 3.04
CA GLY A 249 16.24 9.03 3.28
C GLY A 249 15.59 9.69 4.49
N ALA A 250 14.27 9.58 4.65
CA ALA A 250 13.58 10.07 5.85
C ALA A 250 14.07 9.36 7.13
N ALA A 251 14.47 8.08 7.02
CA ALA A 251 15.03 7.33 8.14
C ALA A 251 16.46 7.77 8.48
N ILE A 252 17.30 8.01 7.48
CA ILE A 252 18.65 8.57 7.63
C ILE A 252 18.59 9.94 8.29
N PHE A 253 17.77 10.84 7.74
CA PHE A 253 17.57 12.18 8.30
C PHE A 253 17.13 12.13 9.76
N ALA A 254 16.22 11.21 10.10
CA ALA A 254 15.76 11.06 11.48
C ALA A 254 16.84 10.49 12.41
N ASP A 255 17.64 9.53 11.95
CA ASP A 255 18.73 8.94 12.74
C ASP A 255 19.80 9.99 13.06
N ASP A 256 20.26 10.73 12.03
CA ASP A 256 21.26 11.79 12.17
C ASP A 256 20.84 12.90 13.13
N ASN A 257 19.54 13.20 13.19
CA ASN A 257 18.97 14.24 14.03
C ASN A 257 18.36 13.72 15.35
N GLY A 258 18.46 12.42 15.64
CA GLY A 258 17.92 11.81 16.86
C GLY A 258 16.39 11.90 16.99
N ILE A 259 15.66 11.90 15.86
CA ILE A 259 14.20 12.01 15.80
C ILE A 259 13.58 10.61 15.92
N PRO A 260 12.77 10.34 16.96
CA PRO A 260 12.05 9.07 17.06
C PRO A 260 10.99 8.97 15.95
N LEU A 261 11.07 7.94 15.12
CA LEU A 261 10.08 7.62 14.08
C LEU A 261 9.53 6.21 14.26
N PRO A 262 8.37 5.85 13.68
CA PRO A 262 7.91 4.47 13.58
C PRO A 262 8.75 3.68 12.56
N PHE A 263 10.01 3.40 12.89
CA PHE A 263 10.92 2.64 12.04
C PHE A 263 10.37 1.25 11.76
N ALA A 264 10.33 0.90 10.48
CA ALA A 264 9.86 -0.39 9.99
C ALA A 264 11.04 -1.37 9.97
N THR A 265 11.01 -2.36 10.85
CA THR A 265 12.07 -3.37 10.96
C THR A 265 11.57 -4.75 10.60
N GLN A 266 12.46 -5.58 10.07
CA GLN A 266 12.13 -6.95 9.68
C GLN A 266 13.35 -7.85 9.89
N ASP A 267 13.20 -8.83 10.77
CA ASP A 267 14.23 -9.84 10.98
C ASP A 267 14.46 -10.67 9.70
N PRO A 268 15.64 -11.29 9.55
CA PRO A 268 15.91 -12.23 8.48
C PRO A 268 14.82 -13.31 8.34
N PRO A 269 14.57 -13.79 7.11
CA PRO A 269 13.61 -14.87 6.89
C PRO A 269 14.07 -16.13 7.62
N ARG A 270 13.11 -16.95 8.05
CA ARG A 270 13.40 -18.21 8.76
C ARG A 270 14.28 -19.16 7.94
N THR A 271 14.15 -19.11 6.62
CA THR A 271 14.88 -19.92 5.66
C THR A 271 15.01 -19.17 4.34
N THR A 272 16.17 -19.30 3.69
CA THR A 272 16.43 -18.76 2.35
C THR A 272 15.66 -19.54 1.29
N VAL A 273 14.98 -18.84 0.38
CA VAL A 273 14.25 -19.42 -0.76
C VAL A 273 14.83 -18.90 -2.05
N ARG A 274 15.33 -19.81 -2.91
CA ARG A 274 15.92 -19.50 -4.22
C ARG A 274 14.90 -19.64 -5.35
N GLY A 275 15.13 -18.90 -6.44
CA GLY A 275 14.32 -18.92 -7.66
C GLY A 275 13.26 -17.82 -7.71
N ASP A 276 12.75 -17.56 -8.93
CA ASP A 276 11.93 -16.37 -9.21
C ASP A 276 10.51 -16.70 -9.71
N GLY A 277 10.21 -17.99 -9.95
CA GLY A 277 8.87 -18.43 -10.32
C GLY A 277 7.85 -18.24 -9.18
N LEU A 278 6.55 -18.26 -9.52
CA LEU A 278 5.48 -18.03 -8.55
C LEU A 278 5.55 -18.92 -7.30
N GLY A 279 5.97 -20.18 -7.44
CA GLY A 279 6.17 -21.07 -6.29
C GLY A 279 7.28 -20.61 -5.34
N ALA A 280 8.39 -20.08 -5.88
CA ALA A 280 9.49 -19.56 -5.08
C ALA A 280 9.09 -18.24 -4.40
N GLN A 281 8.43 -17.32 -5.12
CA GLN A 281 7.92 -16.09 -4.53
C GLN A 281 6.86 -16.36 -3.44
N TRP A 282 5.98 -17.34 -3.65
CA TRP A 282 5.00 -17.79 -2.67
C TRP A 282 5.65 -18.34 -1.40
N ALA A 283 6.66 -19.22 -1.57
CA ALA A 283 7.43 -19.75 -0.45
C ALA A 283 8.19 -18.63 0.28
N ARG A 284 8.85 -17.71 -0.43
CA ARG A 284 9.58 -16.55 0.11
C ARG A 284 8.67 -15.69 0.99
N ARG A 285 7.47 -15.32 0.50
CA ARG A 285 6.48 -14.58 1.30
C ARG A 285 6.15 -15.26 2.63
N ARG A 286 6.15 -16.59 2.67
CA ARG A 286 5.82 -17.36 3.87
C ARG A 286 6.99 -17.53 4.85
N THR A 287 8.22 -17.31 4.41
CA THR A 287 9.41 -17.40 5.28
C THR A 287 9.80 -16.05 5.86
N LEU A 288 9.32 -14.95 5.30
CA LEU A 288 9.52 -13.60 5.83
C LEU A 288 9.01 -13.45 7.26
N SER A 289 9.81 -12.75 8.07
CA SER A 289 9.38 -12.27 9.37
C SER A 289 8.36 -11.15 9.20
N ARG A 290 7.45 -11.00 10.16
CA ARG A 290 6.51 -9.88 10.17
C ARG A 290 7.29 -8.58 10.35
N THR A 291 6.95 -7.55 9.58
CA THR A 291 7.42 -6.20 9.84
C THR A 291 6.94 -5.74 11.21
N ARG A 292 7.82 -5.11 11.96
CA ARG A 292 7.53 -4.47 13.25
C ARG A 292 7.80 -2.98 13.13
N PHE A 293 7.08 -2.20 13.92
CA PHE A 293 7.29 -0.76 14.02
C PHE A 293 7.79 -0.44 15.42
N GLN A 294 8.87 0.32 15.51
CA GLN A 294 9.51 0.68 16.78
C GLN A 294 10.08 2.09 16.72
N PRO A 295 10.24 2.80 17.86
CA PRO A 295 10.65 4.20 17.88
C PRO A 295 12.14 4.44 17.55
N SER A 296 12.92 3.38 17.37
CA SER A 296 14.37 3.43 17.13
C SER A 296 14.76 2.73 15.83
N PRO A 297 15.84 3.17 15.16
CA PRO A 297 16.36 2.54 13.95
C PRO A 297 16.56 1.03 14.10
N GLY A 298 16.48 0.31 12.99
CA GLY A 298 16.84 -1.10 12.92
C GLY A 298 16.64 -1.69 11.53
N PRO A 299 17.25 -2.85 11.27
CA PRO A 299 17.36 -3.41 9.92
C PRO A 299 16.02 -3.91 9.39
N HIS A 300 15.87 -3.81 8.08
CA HIS A 300 14.77 -4.38 7.32
C HIS A 300 15.29 -5.40 6.31
N SER A 301 15.48 -6.66 6.74
CA SER A 301 16.15 -7.69 5.94
C SER A 301 15.49 -7.96 4.58
N GLY A 302 14.17 -7.96 4.47
CA GLY A 302 13.52 -8.16 3.17
C GLY A 302 13.72 -7.00 2.19
N MET A 303 14.19 -5.85 2.66
CA MET A 303 14.48 -4.68 1.83
C MET A 303 15.98 -4.46 1.61
N GLY A 304 16.88 -5.18 2.31
CA GLY A 304 18.31 -4.94 2.21
C GLY A 304 18.71 -3.54 2.69
N LEU A 305 18.10 -3.06 3.78
CA LEU A 305 18.36 -1.74 4.35
C LEU A 305 18.62 -1.84 5.86
N ASP A 306 19.59 -1.07 6.35
CA ASP A 306 19.91 -0.98 7.79
C ASP A 306 18.90 -0.17 8.59
N VAL A 307 18.20 0.75 7.93
CA VAL A 307 17.16 1.59 8.51
C VAL A 307 16.11 1.94 7.46
N TYR A 308 14.84 1.98 7.84
CA TYR A 308 13.74 2.32 6.94
C TYR A 308 12.51 2.84 7.69
N VAL A 309 11.85 3.86 7.15
CA VAL A 309 10.51 4.30 7.58
C VAL A 309 9.55 4.36 6.39
N GLN A 310 8.25 4.19 6.65
CA GLN A 310 7.22 4.44 5.64
C GLN A 310 6.78 5.91 5.75
N ALA A 311 7.02 6.70 4.71
CA ALA A 311 6.84 8.16 4.75
C ALA A 311 6.08 8.75 3.56
N THR A 312 5.52 7.92 2.67
CA THR A 312 5.02 8.34 1.36
C THR A 312 3.52 8.15 1.17
N SER A 313 2.77 7.89 2.25
CA SER A 313 1.31 7.73 2.18
C SER A 313 0.55 8.26 3.40
N PRO A 314 0.80 9.51 3.83
CA PRO A 314 0.22 10.07 5.05
C PRO A 314 -1.29 10.27 4.99
N MET A 315 -1.93 10.31 3.81
CA MET A 315 -3.40 10.40 3.72
C MET A 315 -4.10 9.08 4.03
N ARG A 316 -3.41 7.94 3.86
CA ARG A 316 -4.00 6.60 3.94
C ARG A 316 -3.36 5.65 4.93
N ARG A 317 -2.21 5.99 5.51
CA ARG A 317 -1.52 5.21 6.55
C ARG A 317 -1.18 6.10 7.74
N TYR A 318 -1.67 5.75 8.93
CA TYR A 318 -1.45 6.58 10.11
C TYR A 318 0.03 6.67 10.50
N LEU A 319 0.81 5.60 10.31
CA LEU A 319 2.23 5.63 10.65
C LEU A 319 3.04 6.59 9.77
N ASP A 320 2.69 6.72 8.48
CA ASP A 320 3.26 7.73 7.60
C ASP A 320 2.89 9.15 8.03
N LEU A 321 1.64 9.37 8.45
CA LEU A 321 1.22 10.64 9.06
C LEU A 321 2.05 10.96 10.32
N VAL A 322 2.29 9.97 11.18
CA VAL A 322 3.14 10.15 12.35
C VAL A 322 4.57 10.50 11.96
N VAL A 323 5.15 9.85 10.93
CA VAL A 323 6.46 10.25 10.41
C VAL A 323 6.47 11.73 10.03
N HIS A 324 5.46 12.18 9.28
CA HIS A 324 5.34 13.58 8.88
C HIS A 324 5.18 14.53 10.07
N GLN A 325 4.38 14.16 11.08
CA GLN A 325 4.22 14.96 12.30
C GLN A 325 5.56 15.15 13.04
N GLN A 326 6.38 14.10 13.13
CA GLN A 326 7.70 14.17 13.78
C GLN A 326 8.68 15.03 12.97
N LEU A 327 8.77 14.81 11.66
CA LEU A 327 9.64 15.58 10.77
C LEU A 327 9.24 17.06 10.76
N ARG A 328 7.94 17.37 10.65
CA ARG A 328 7.45 18.75 10.71
C ARG A 328 7.73 19.41 12.06
N ALA A 329 7.53 18.70 13.18
CA ALA A 329 7.83 19.25 14.49
C ALA A 329 9.29 19.70 14.54
N PHE A 330 10.21 18.86 14.10
CA PHE A 330 11.63 19.21 14.00
C PHE A 330 11.89 20.42 13.08
N LEU A 331 11.35 20.42 11.86
CA LEU A 331 11.58 21.48 10.87
C LEU A 331 11.01 22.85 11.29
N THR A 332 9.96 22.86 12.08
CA THR A 332 9.28 24.09 12.55
C THR A 332 9.74 24.53 13.95
N GLY A 333 10.78 23.89 14.50
CA GLY A 333 11.33 24.22 15.82
C GLY A 333 10.48 23.73 17.01
N GLY A 334 9.49 22.87 16.77
CA GLY A 334 8.77 22.14 17.80
C GLY A 334 9.54 20.91 18.29
N GLU A 335 9.07 20.31 19.39
CA GLU A 335 9.67 19.09 19.94
C GLU A 335 8.94 17.85 19.38
N PRO A 336 9.67 16.93 18.71
CA PRO A 336 9.12 15.62 18.35
C PRO A 336 8.62 14.85 19.59
N VAL A 337 7.66 13.95 19.36
CA VAL A 337 7.08 13.13 20.42
C VAL A 337 8.11 12.09 20.86
N GLY A 338 8.43 12.05 22.16
CA GLY A 338 9.40 11.11 22.70
C GLY A 338 9.06 9.64 22.43
N GLY A 339 10.08 8.81 22.23
CA GLY A 339 9.95 7.42 21.78
C GLY A 339 9.00 6.53 22.59
N LYS A 340 8.84 6.78 23.90
CA LYS A 340 7.88 6.05 24.76
C LYS A 340 6.43 6.32 24.37
N VAL A 341 6.08 7.58 24.12
CA VAL A 341 4.72 7.97 23.71
C VAL A 341 4.46 7.50 22.28
N LEU A 342 5.46 7.67 21.40
CA LEU A 342 5.42 7.16 20.04
C LEU A 342 5.15 5.65 19.97
N ALA A 343 5.83 4.85 20.81
CA ALA A 343 5.58 3.41 20.89
C ALA A 343 4.14 3.07 21.27
N SER A 344 3.50 3.87 22.13
CA SER A 344 2.08 3.71 22.47
C SER A 344 1.17 4.04 21.28
N HIS A 345 1.47 5.11 20.54
CA HIS A 345 0.71 5.48 19.34
C HIS A 345 0.83 4.43 18.24
N ILE A 346 2.04 3.88 18.03
CA ILE A 346 2.30 2.78 17.10
C ILE A 346 1.44 1.56 17.47
N ALA A 347 1.47 1.13 18.73
CA ALA A 347 0.73 -0.04 19.18
C ALA A 347 -0.78 0.11 18.94
N GLN A 348 -1.35 1.26 19.26
CA GLN A 348 -2.76 1.56 19.02
C GLN A 348 -3.10 1.56 17.52
N ALA A 349 -2.30 2.27 16.72
CA ALA A 349 -2.55 2.40 15.29
C ALA A 349 -2.44 1.08 14.53
N VAL A 350 -1.47 0.23 14.88
CA VAL A 350 -1.28 -1.10 14.26
C VAL A 350 -2.49 -1.99 14.52
N LEU A 351 -3.03 -2.01 15.73
CA LEU A 351 -4.22 -2.81 16.07
C LEU A 351 -5.43 -2.40 15.23
N ASN A 352 -5.68 -1.09 15.10
CA ASN A 352 -6.80 -0.58 14.32
C ASN A 352 -6.60 -0.82 12.81
N ALA A 353 -5.38 -0.57 12.30
CA ALA A 353 -5.05 -0.81 10.91
C ALA A 353 -5.16 -2.29 10.52
N ASP A 354 -4.84 -3.23 11.43
CA ASP A 354 -5.01 -4.67 11.20
C ASP A 354 -6.50 -5.03 11.03
N GLY A 355 -7.39 -4.45 11.84
CA GLY A 355 -8.84 -4.60 11.69
C GLY A 355 -9.36 -4.08 10.35
N THR A 356 -8.92 -2.87 9.98
CA THR A 356 -9.26 -2.21 8.70
C THR A 356 -8.79 -3.05 7.50
N ARG A 357 -7.51 -3.45 7.46
CA ARG A 357 -6.96 -4.27 6.36
C ARG A 357 -7.60 -5.64 6.27
N GLN A 358 -7.98 -6.23 7.39
CA GLN A 358 -8.69 -7.50 7.40
C GLN A 358 -10.10 -7.36 6.81
N ALA A 359 -10.83 -6.28 7.14
CA ALA A 359 -12.14 -5.98 6.58
C ALA A 359 -12.06 -5.79 5.06
N GLU A 360 -11.06 -5.04 4.58
CA GLU A 360 -10.76 -4.88 3.16
C GLU A 360 -10.51 -6.23 2.49
N ARG A 361 -9.59 -7.06 3.02
CA ARG A 361 -9.26 -8.37 2.42
C ARG A 361 -10.47 -9.29 2.31
N LEU A 362 -11.32 -9.34 3.34
CA LEU A 362 -12.53 -10.16 3.32
C LEU A 362 -13.55 -9.65 2.30
N SER A 363 -13.72 -8.33 2.20
CA SER A 363 -14.62 -7.70 1.24
C SER A 363 -14.13 -7.89 -0.19
N ARG A 364 -12.84 -7.72 -0.46
CA ARG A 364 -12.22 -8.04 -1.76
C ARG A 364 -12.47 -9.50 -2.13
N ARG A 365 -12.23 -10.45 -1.21
CA ARG A 365 -12.50 -11.87 -1.44
C ARG A 365 -13.97 -12.15 -1.74
N HIS A 366 -14.88 -11.49 -1.04
CA HIS A 366 -16.32 -11.60 -1.27
C HIS A 366 -16.70 -11.21 -2.71
N HIS A 367 -16.24 -10.04 -3.16
CA HIS A 367 -16.54 -9.57 -4.51
C HIS A 367 -15.80 -10.37 -5.60
N THR A 368 -14.60 -10.89 -5.33
CA THR A 368 -13.96 -11.87 -6.21
C THR A 368 -14.82 -13.13 -6.38
N LEU A 369 -15.42 -13.63 -5.31
CA LEU A 369 -16.32 -14.79 -5.39
C LEU A 369 -17.62 -14.49 -6.15
N ARG A 370 -18.17 -13.28 -6.03
CA ARG A 370 -19.30 -12.83 -6.87
C ARG A 370 -18.93 -12.79 -8.35
N PHE A 371 -17.75 -12.25 -8.67
CA PHE A 371 -17.24 -12.22 -10.04
C PHE A 371 -17.07 -13.62 -10.64
N VAL A 372 -16.57 -14.56 -9.83
CA VAL A 372 -16.48 -15.99 -10.19
C VAL A 372 -17.86 -16.61 -10.40
N ALA A 373 -18.81 -16.37 -9.49
CA ALA A 373 -20.16 -16.92 -9.56
C ALA A 373 -20.93 -16.47 -10.81
N ALA A 374 -20.63 -15.27 -11.32
CA ALA A 374 -21.22 -14.74 -12.55
C ALA A 374 -20.70 -15.44 -13.84
N GLN A 375 -19.66 -16.27 -13.76
CA GLN A 375 -18.99 -16.90 -14.91
C GLN A 375 -18.76 -18.41 -14.68
N PRO A 376 -19.82 -19.21 -14.49
CA PRO A 376 -19.70 -20.62 -14.09
C PRO A 376 -18.98 -21.51 -15.14
N GLU A 377 -19.06 -21.14 -16.42
CA GLU A 377 -18.42 -21.89 -17.51
C GLU A 377 -16.99 -21.45 -17.80
N ARG A 378 -16.50 -20.40 -17.13
CA ARG A 378 -15.14 -19.90 -17.37
C ARG A 378 -14.11 -20.86 -16.80
N GLU A 379 -13.16 -21.24 -17.64
CA GLU A 379 -11.96 -21.96 -17.25
C GLU A 379 -10.88 -20.98 -16.84
N TRP A 380 -10.22 -21.28 -15.72
CA TRP A 380 -9.14 -20.50 -15.14
C TRP A 380 -7.84 -21.27 -15.25
N GLU A 381 -6.77 -20.57 -15.59
CA GLU A 381 -5.42 -21.10 -15.45
C GLU A 381 -4.90 -20.83 -14.04
N ALA A 382 -4.53 -21.89 -13.35
CA ALA A 382 -3.98 -21.83 -12.00
C ALA A 382 -2.58 -22.45 -11.96
N VAL A 383 -1.69 -21.89 -11.15
CA VAL A 383 -0.33 -22.38 -10.95
C VAL A 383 -0.21 -23.04 -9.59
N VAL A 384 0.38 -24.24 -9.53
CA VAL A 384 0.73 -24.88 -8.26
C VAL A 384 1.84 -24.09 -7.58
N VAL A 385 1.56 -23.42 -6.47
CA VAL A 385 2.53 -22.56 -5.76
C VAL A 385 3.08 -23.14 -4.45
N ASP A 386 2.39 -24.15 -3.88
CA ASP A 386 2.86 -24.88 -2.71
C ASP A 386 2.25 -26.29 -2.65
N ARG A 387 2.87 -27.19 -1.88
CA ARG A 387 2.35 -28.54 -1.65
C ARG A 387 2.53 -28.99 -0.21
N ARG A 388 1.51 -29.66 0.33
CA ARG A 388 1.52 -30.31 1.64
C ARG A 388 0.90 -31.70 1.53
N GLY A 389 1.76 -32.70 1.34
CA GLY A 389 1.33 -34.08 1.07
C GLY A 389 0.49 -34.17 -0.23
N PRO A 390 -0.74 -34.71 -0.19
CA PRO A 390 -1.59 -34.83 -1.38
C PRO A 390 -2.27 -33.52 -1.79
N GLN A 391 -2.22 -32.49 -0.93
CA GLN A 391 -2.86 -31.20 -1.19
C GLN A 391 -1.88 -30.22 -1.85
N ALA A 392 -2.27 -29.66 -2.99
CA ALA A 392 -1.60 -28.56 -3.67
C ALA A 392 -2.32 -27.25 -3.36
N THR A 393 -1.57 -26.15 -3.26
CA THR A 393 -2.12 -24.79 -3.28
C THR A 393 -2.05 -24.27 -4.71
N LEU A 394 -3.19 -23.95 -5.29
CA LEU A 394 -3.32 -23.40 -6.63
C LEU A 394 -3.57 -21.90 -6.53
N LEU A 395 -2.75 -21.09 -7.20
CA LEU A 395 -2.94 -19.65 -7.36
C LEU A 395 -3.50 -19.38 -8.75
N ILE A 396 -4.62 -18.67 -8.86
CA ILE A 396 -5.16 -18.15 -10.12
C ILE A 396 -4.66 -16.70 -10.26
N PRO A 397 -3.67 -16.42 -11.14
CA PRO A 397 -3.06 -15.10 -11.25
C PRO A 397 -4.06 -14.00 -11.56
N ASP A 398 -4.98 -14.26 -12.49
CA ASP A 398 -6.01 -13.30 -12.94
C ASP A 398 -6.98 -12.86 -11.83
N LEU A 399 -7.04 -13.60 -10.74
CA LEU A 399 -7.90 -13.32 -9.59
C LEU A 399 -7.11 -12.94 -8.33
N ALA A 400 -5.78 -13.07 -8.35
CA ALA A 400 -4.93 -13.12 -7.16
C ALA A 400 -5.54 -13.98 -6.04
N TYR A 401 -6.13 -15.11 -6.43
CA TYR A 401 -6.93 -15.98 -5.54
C TYR A 401 -6.27 -17.35 -5.45
N ASP A 402 -6.03 -17.82 -4.23
CA ASP A 402 -5.51 -19.15 -3.97
C ASP A 402 -6.55 -20.09 -3.34
N LEU A 403 -6.45 -21.37 -3.68
CA LEU A 403 -7.27 -22.44 -3.10
C LEU A 403 -6.52 -23.77 -3.01
N PRO A 404 -6.89 -24.63 -2.06
CA PRO A 404 -6.37 -25.98 -2.00
C PRO A 404 -7.06 -26.91 -3.02
N LEU A 405 -6.30 -27.82 -3.64
CA LEU A 405 -6.83 -28.91 -4.45
C LEU A 405 -5.98 -30.18 -4.27
N THR A 406 -6.61 -31.35 -4.18
CA THR A 406 -5.88 -32.62 -4.23
C THR A 406 -5.31 -32.83 -5.63
N SER A 407 -3.99 -32.85 -5.76
CA SER A 407 -3.32 -33.03 -7.05
C SER A 407 -1.90 -33.57 -6.87
N SER A 408 -1.44 -34.41 -7.80
CA SER A 408 -0.07 -34.89 -7.88
C SER A 408 0.86 -33.97 -8.68
N ALA A 409 0.35 -32.88 -9.26
CA ALA A 409 1.13 -31.96 -10.09
C ALA A 409 2.23 -31.24 -9.28
N PRO A 410 3.47 -31.13 -9.78
CA PRO A 410 4.56 -30.46 -9.08
C PRO A 410 4.35 -28.93 -8.97
N VAL A 411 5.08 -28.30 -8.05
CA VAL A 411 5.12 -26.82 -7.94
C VAL A 411 5.61 -26.23 -9.26
N GLY A 412 4.93 -25.19 -9.74
CA GLY A 412 5.16 -24.56 -11.04
C GLY A 412 4.29 -25.10 -12.19
N SER A 413 3.58 -26.22 -11.99
CA SER A 413 2.65 -26.72 -13.01
C SER A 413 1.45 -25.80 -13.18
N VAL A 414 1.05 -25.59 -14.44
CA VAL A 414 -0.20 -24.92 -14.81
C VAL A 414 -1.31 -25.96 -14.91
N ILE A 415 -2.45 -25.65 -14.30
CA ILE A 415 -3.64 -26.49 -14.23
C ILE A 415 -4.82 -25.64 -14.67
N LYS A 416 -5.63 -26.16 -15.60
CA LYS A 416 -6.93 -25.58 -15.92
C LYS A 416 -7.98 -26.10 -14.95
N LEU A 417 -8.84 -25.22 -14.47
CA LEU A 417 -9.92 -25.57 -13.56
C LEU A 417 -11.14 -24.68 -13.76
N ARG A 418 -12.30 -25.19 -13.40
CA ARG A 418 -13.54 -24.39 -13.23
C ARG A 418 -13.84 -24.22 -11.75
N LEU A 419 -14.40 -23.06 -11.42
CA LEU A 419 -14.86 -22.74 -10.07
C LEU A 419 -16.38 -22.85 -10.01
N SER A 420 -16.88 -23.58 -9.02
CA SER A 420 -18.32 -23.87 -8.85
C SER A 420 -18.71 -23.88 -7.37
N ASP A 421 -20.02 -23.94 -7.10
CA ASP A 421 -20.57 -24.02 -5.73
C ASP A 421 -20.07 -22.88 -4.81
N VAL A 422 -20.11 -21.64 -5.30
CA VAL A 422 -19.72 -20.46 -4.52
C VAL A 422 -20.63 -20.30 -3.30
N ASN A 423 -20.03 -20.16 -2.13
CA ASN A 423 -20.71 -19.91 -0.85
C ASN A 423 -20.21 -18.58 -0.27
N LEU A 424 -20.94 -17.49 -0.55
CA LEU A 424 -20.58 -16.14 -0.09
C LEU A 424 -20.55 -16.01 1.44
N PRO A 425 -21.54 -16.53 2.21
CA PRO A 425 -21.48 -16.47 3.67
C PRO A 425 -20.22 -17.10 4.28
N ALA A 426 -19.73 -18.21 3.70
CA ALA A 426 -18.52 -18.90 4.16
C ALA A 426 -17.24 -18.50 3.41
N LEU A 427 -17.33 -17.61 2.41
CA LEU A 427 -16.23 -17.25 1.50
C LEU A 427 -15.54 -18.46 0.84
N GLY A 428 -16.33 -19.48 0.51
CA GLY A 428 -15.86 -20.74 -0.06
C GLY A 428 -16.21 -20.91 -1.55
N VAL A 429 -15.42 -21.72 -2.25
CA VAL A 429 -15.67 -22.16 -3.63
C VAL A 429 -15.08 -23.55 -3.83
N ARG A 430 -15.63 -24.34 -4.75
CA ARG A 430 -15.05 -25.63 -5.16
C ARG A 430 -14.39 -25.50 -6.52
N ALA A 431 -13.21 -26.11 -6.66
CA ALA A 431 -12.57 -26.28 -7.96
C ALA A 431 -12.82 -27.67 -8.53
N LYS A 432 -13.03 -27.73 -9.84
CA LYS A 432 -13.13 -28.95 -10.66
C LYS A 432 -12.09 -28.86 -11.77
N LEU A 433 -11.29 -29.92 -11.93
CA LEU A 433 -10.29 -30.04 -13.01
C LEU A 433 -10.95 -30.26 -14.36
#